data_AF-A0A014NTR9-F1
#
_entry.id   AF-A0A014NTR9-F1
#
_cell.length_a   1.000
_cell.length_b   1.000
_cell.length_c   1.000
_cell.angle_alpha   90.00
_cell.angle_beta   90.00
_cell.angle_gamma   90.00
#
_symmetry.space_group_name_H-M   'P 1'
#
loop_
_entity.id
_entity.type
_entity.pdbx_description
1 polymer ?
#
loop_
_entity_poly.entity_id
_entity_poly.type
_entity_poly.pdbx_seq_one_letter_code
_entity_poly.pdbx_strand_id
1 'polypeptide(L)'
;MNDLTDLLSCKIALAKAEGDLLIIASHRRLGLNTDIDGDGFSYYMWELAEVASNMAKLSARKLVPATWKPFFEFLCNIAKNIDEQAWAFFFKRALKDEENQVNEELYMD
;
A
#
# COMPACT_ATOMS: atom_id res chain seq x y z
N MET A 1 -24.38 -4.57 -8.74
CA MET A 1 -23.81 -5.61 -9.61
C MET A 1 -22.52 -5.04 -10.21
N ASN A 2 -21.40 -5.17 -9.49
CA ASN A 2 -20.07 -4.62 -9.84
C ASN A 2 -18.91 -5.56 -9.41
N ASP A 3 -19.26 -6.72 -8.82
CA ASP A 3 -18.38 -7.55 -7.98
C ASP A 3 -17.20 -8.19 -8.75
N LEU A 4 -17.40 -8.53 -10.03
CA LEU A 4 -16.35 -9.10 -10.88
C LEU A 4 -15.27 -8.08 -11.27
N THR A 5 -15.67 -6.83 -11.53
CA THR A 5 -14.75 -5.74 -11.90
C THR A 5 -13.93 -5.30 -10.68
N ASP A 6 -14.58 -5.21 -9.51
CA ASP A 6 -13.92 -4.85 -8.26
C ASP A 6 -12.95 -5.96 -7.81
N LEU A 7 -13.34 -7.23 -7.97
CA LEU A 7 -12.46 -8.38 -7.70
C LEU A 7 -11.23 -8.41 -8.61
N LEU A 8 -11.41 -8.20 -9.92
CA LEU A 8 -10.29 -8.17 -10.87
C LEU A 8 -9.34 -7.01 -10.54
N SER A 9 -9.89 -5.84 -10.25
CA SER A 9 -9.12 -4.64 -9.88
C SER A 9 -8.31 -4.87 -8.60
N CYS A 10 -8.92 -5.50 -7.59
CA CYS A 10 -8.23 -5.89 -6.36
C CYS A 10 -7.06 -6.85 -6.66
N LYS A 11 -7.28 -7.92 -7.44
CA LYS A 11 -6.20 -8.88 -7.78
C LYS A 11 -5.05 -8.23 -8.53
N ILE A 12 -5.35 -7.34 -9.49
CA ILE A 12 -4.32 -6.60 -10.23
C ILE A 12 -3.53 -5.70 -9.27
N ALA A 13 -4.21 -5.00 -8.35
CA ALA A 13 -3.55 -4.15 -7.37
C ALA A 13 -2.63 -4.95 -6.43
N LEU A 14 -3.07 -6.12 -5.95
CA LEU A 14 -2.25 -7.00 -5.10
C LEU A 14 -1.04 -7.55 -5.87
N ALA A 15 -1.20 -7.96 -7.13
CA ALA A 15 -0.09 -8.45 -7.96
C ALA A 15 0.94 -7.36 -8.25
N LYS A 16 0.50 -6.11 -8.50
CA LYS A 16 1.40 -4.96 -8.63
C LYS A 16 2.17 -4.71 -7.34
N ALA A 17 1.46 -4.64 -6.21
CA ALA A 17 2.08 -4.46 -4.90
C ALA A 17 3.13 -5.54 -4.59
N GLU A 18 2.88 -6.81 -4.94
CA GLU A 18 3.88 -7.88 -4.81
C GLU A 18 5.15 -7.58 -5.62
N GLY A 19 5.00 -7.23 -6.91
CA GLY A 19 6.12 -6.89 -7.78
C GLY A 19 6.93 -5.70 -7.27
N ASP A 20 6.23 -4.62 -6.88
CA ASP A 20 6.85 -3.39 -6.38
C ASP A 20 7.63 -3.68 -5.08
N LEU A 21 7.04 -4.43 -4.15
CA LEU A 21 7.71 -4.81 -2.90
C LEU A 21 8.97 -5.63 -3.15
N LEU A 22 8.98 -6.55 -4.12
CA LEU A 22 10.18 -7.32 -4.48
C LEU A 22 11.29 -6.44 -5.08
N ILE A 23 10.92 -5.43 -5.87
CA ILE A 23 11.85 -4.44 -6.42
C ILE A 23 12.43 -3.57 -5.30
N ILE A 24 11.58 -3.01 -4.43
CA ILE A 24 11.99 -2.16 -3.30
C ILE A 24 12.89 -2.95 -2.34
N ALA A 25 12.54 -4.20 -2.03
CA ALA A 25 13.38 -5.08 -1.22
C ALA A 25 14.77 -5.29 -1.85
N SER A 26 14.82 -5.39 -3.19
CA SER A 26 16.07 -5.50 -3.92
C SER A 26 16.87 -4.20 -3.91
N HIS A 27 16.23 -3.04 -4.09
CA HIS A 27 16.88 -1.72 -3.95
C HIS A 27 17.54 -1.59 -2.59
N ARG A 28 16.78 -1.84 -1.50
CA ARG A 28 17.30 -1.77 -0.14
C ARG A 28 18.47 -2.71 0.10
N ARG A 29 18.38 -3.96 -0.35
CA ARG A 29 19.45 -4.97 -0.19
C ARG A 29 20.73 -4.59 -0.94
N LEU A 30 20.61 -3.93 -2.09
CA LEU A 30 21.73 -3.50 -2.91
C LEU A 30 22.25 -2.09 -2.58
N GLY A 31 21.63 -1.40 -1.61
CA GLY A 31 21.98 -0.02 -1.28
C GLY A 31 21.64 0.98 -2.39
N LEU A 32 20.61 0.71 -3.19
CA LEU A 32 20.10 1.61 -4.23
C LEU A 32 19.00 2.50 -3.65
N ASN A 33 18.83 3.69 -4.22
CA ASN A 33 17.75 4.62 -3.88
C ASN A 33 17.72 5.02 -2.39
N THR A 34 18.89 5.06 -1.74
CA THR A 34 19.04 5.39 -0.31
C THR A 34 19.28 6.87 -0.03
N ASP A 35 19.49 7.69 -1.06
CA ASP A 35 19.68 9.13 -0.89
C ASP A 35 18.44 9.75 -0.28
N ILE A 36 18.65 10.55 0.77
CA ILE A 36 17.60 11.21 1.53
C ILE A 36 17.28 12.56 0.87
N ASP A 37 16.01 12.82 0.63
CA ASP A 37 15.53 14.07 0.07
C ASP A 37 15.21 15.14 1.14
N GLY A 38 14.60 16.26 0.71
CA GLY A 38 14.26 17.38 1.58
C GLY A 38 13.21 17.06 2.66
N ASP A 39 12.42 16.00 2.48
CA ASP A 39 11.40 15.57 3.43
C ASP A 39 11.94 14.56 4.45
N GLY A 40 13.23 14.20 4.34
CA GLY A 40 13.88 13.25 5.24
C GLY A 40 13.61 11.79 4.87
N PHE A 41 13.07 11.53 3.68
CA PHE A 41 12.81 10.17 3.19
C PHE A 41 13.78 9.81 2.07
N SER A 42 14.13 8.54 2.00
CA SER A 42 14.89 8.02 0.86
C SER A 42 13.95 7.66 -0.29
N TYR A 43 14.47 7.58 -1.52
CA TYR A 43 13.66 7.22 -2.68
C TYR A 43 12.97 5.86 -2.53
N TYR A 44 13.60 4.84 -1.94
CA TYR A 44 12.92 3.56 -1.70
C TYR A 44 11.76 3.69 -0.69
N MET A 45 11.84 4.64 0.25
CA MET A 45 10.75 4.90 1.19
C MET A 45 9.55 5.54 0.48
N TRP A 46 9.78 6.36 -0.56
CA TRP A 46 8.71 6.88 -1.41
C TRP A 46 8.06 5.81 -2.27
N GLU A 47 8.86 4.90 -2.85
CA GLU A 47 8.33 3.72 -3.55
C GLU A 47 7.45 2.89 -2.58
N LEU A 48 7.89 2.71 -1.33
CA LEU A 48 7.12 2.03 -0.29
C LEU A 48 5.84 2.81 0.10
N ALA A 49 5.90 4.14 0.09
CA ALA A 49 4.75 5.01 0.35
C ALA A 49 3.65 4.85 -0.72
N GLU A 50 4.03 4.70 -1.99
CA GLU A 50 3.09 4.45 -3.08
C GLU A 50 2.36 3.11 -2.88
N VAL A 51 3.10 2.05 -2.54
CA VAL A 51 2.50 0.74 -2.21
C VAL A 51 1.57 0.86 -1.00
N ALA A 52 2.00 1.57 0.05
CA ALA A 52 1.19 1.78 1.25
C ALA A 52 -0.13 2.49 0.95
N SER A 53 -0.10 3.51 0.08
CA SER A 53 -1.28 4.23 -0.38
C SER A 53 -2.29 3.32 -1.09
N ASN A 54 -1.82 2.54 -2.06
CA ASN A 54 -2.66 1.59 -2.79
C ASN A 54 -3.28 0.53 -1.86
N MET A 55 -2.50 0.00 -0.93
CA MET A 55 -2.95 -1.01 0.03
C MET A 55 -3.95 -0.42 1.04
N ALA A 56 -3.71 0.80 1.51
CA ALA A 56 -4.62 1.51 2.42
C ALA A 56 -5.98 1.75 1.74
N LYS A 57 -5.99 2.15 0.47
CA LYS A 57 -7.22 2.32 -0.31
C LYS A 57 -8.06 1.06 -0.39
N LEU A 58 -7.42 -0.08 -0.70
CA LEU A 58 -8.10 -1.38 -0.72
C LEU A 58 -8.71 -1.73 0.65
N SER A 59 -8.00 -1.40 1.73
CA SER A 59 -8.43 -1.66 3.10
C SER A 59 -9.60 -0.77 3.53
N ALA A 60 -9.46 0.56 3.43
CA ALA A 60 -10.47 1.54 3.87
C ALA A 60 -11.79 1.37 3.13
N ARG A 61 -11.73 1.12 1.81
CA ARG A 61 -12.92 0.89 0.97
C ARG A 61 -13.44 -0.55 1.03
N LYS A 62 -12.86 -1.42 1.87
CA LYS A 62 -13.27 -2.83 2.05
C LYS A 62 -13.29 -3.62 0.73
N LEU A 63 -12.34 -3.34 -0.16
CA LEU A 63 -12.25 -3.93 -1.50
C LEU A 63 -11.50 -5.27 -1.51
N VAL A 64 -10.88 -5.68 -0.40
CA VAL A 64 -10.19 -6.97 -0.29
C VAL A 64 -11.18 -8.06 0.10
N PRO A 65 -11.47 -9.04 -0.78
CA PRO A 65 -12.35 -10.15 -0.45
C PRO A 65 -11.73 -11.03 0.64
N ALA A 66 -12.57 -11.67 1.46
CA ALA A 66 -12.11 -12.52 2.56
C ALA A 66 -11.15 -13.64 2.11
N THR A 67 -11.34 -14.20 0.91
CA THR A 67 -10.47 -15.23 0.33
C THR A 67 -9.07 -14.74 -0.03
N TRP A 68 -8.89 -13.43 -0.21
CA TRP A 68 -7.61 -12.79 -0.55
C TRP A 68 -6.97 -12.04 0.62
N LYS A 69 -7.67 -11.91 1.75
CA LYS A 69 -7.16 -11.28 2.97
C LYS A 69 -5.81 -11.87 3.43
N PRO A 70 -5.59 -13.20 3.44
CA PRO A 70 -4.28 -13.75 3.82
C PRO A 70 -3.13 -13.28 2.92
N PHE A 71 -3.39 -13.10 1.61
CA PHE A 71 -2.39 -12.61 0.68
C PHE A 71 -2.12 -11.11 0.88
N PHE A 72 -3.16 -10.31 1.11
CA PHE A 72 -3.00 -8.90 1.50
C PHE A 72 -2.14 -8.76 2.77
N GLU A 73 -2.42 -9.55 3.81
CA GLU A 73 -1.65 -9.53 5.07
C GLU A 73 -0.20 -9.98 4.86
N PHE A 74 0.03 -10.97 3.99
CA PHE A 74 1.36 -11.37 3.58
C PHE A 74 2.14 -10.22 2.93
N LEU A 75 1.53 -9.46 2.01
CA LEU A 75 2.17 -8.30 1.39
C LEU A 75 2.47 -7.19 2.41
N CYS A 76 1.55 -6.93 3.35
CA CYS A 76 1.82 -6.02 4.47
C CYS A 76 3.01 -6.47 5.32
N ASN A 77 3.20 -7.78 5.51
CA ASN A 77 4.36 -8.31 6.23
C ASN A 77 5.65 -8.19 5.43
N ILE A 78 5.62 -8.40 4.11
CA ILE A 78 6.77 -8.10 3.24
C ILE A 78 7.15 -6.62 3.40
N ALA A 79 6.19 -5.71 3.29
CA ALA A 79 6.45 -4.28 3.37
C ALA A 79 7.05 -3.81 4.70
N LYS A 80 6.69 -4.47 5.82
CA LYS A 80 7.33 -4.25 7.13
C LYS A 80 8.78 -4.78 7.18
N ASN A 81 9.14 -5.77 6.38
CA ASN A 81 10.42 -6.47 6.46
C ASN A 81 11.63 -5.87 5.69
N ILE A 82 11.59 -5.25 4.50
CA ILE A 82 10.88 -4.00 4.24
C ILE A 82 11.50 -2.89 5.07
N ASP A 83 10.64 -2.00 5.53
CA ASP A 83 10.97 -0.94 6.46
C ASP A 83 9.79 -0.76 7.39
N GLU A 84 9.86 -1.31 8.59
CA GLU A 84 8.71 -1.28 9.51
C GLU A 84 8.29 0.15 9.85
N GLN A 85 9.25 1.04 10.06
CA GLN A 85 8.97 2.42 10.46
C GLN A 85 8.37 3.22 9.31
N ALA A 86 8.98 3.17 8.13
CA ALA A 86 8.45 3.86 6.96
C ALA A 86 7.08 3.30 6.55
N TRP A 87 6.92 1.96 6.54
CA TRP A 87 5.62 1.32 6.26
C TRP A 87 4.55 1.78 7.24
N ALA A 88 4.81 1.71 8.55
CA ALA A 88 3.83 2.09 9.56
C ALA A 88 3.43 3.57 9.45
N PHE A 89 4.38 4.45 9.14
CA PHE A 89 4.12 5.87 8.91
C PHE A 89 3.22 6.10 7.69
N PHE A 90 3.62 5.62 6.51
CA PHE A 90 2.89 5.88 5.27
C PHE A 90 1.54 5.16 5.23
N PHE A 91 1.48 3.90 5.66
CA PHE A 91 0.22 3.15 5.65
C PHE A 91 -0.81 3.76 6.58
N LYS A 92 -0.41 4.16 7.80
CA LYS A 92 -1.31 4.82 8.75
C LYS A 92 -1.81 6.16 8.21
N ARG A 93 -0.93 6.95 7.59
CA ARG A 93 -1.31 8.23 6.99
C ARG A 93 -2.29 8.04 5.85
N ALA A 94 -1.96 7.17 4.89
CA ALA A 94 -2.81 6.90 3.74
C ALA A 94 -4.17 6.30 4.15
N LEU A 95 -4.20 5.43 5.17
CA LEU A 95 -5.45 4.87 5.67
C LEU A 95 -6.36 5.96 6.22
N LYS A 96 -5.81 6.88 7.03
CA LYS A 96 -6.57 8.01 7.57
C LYS A 96 -7.09 8.92 6.46
N ASP A 97 -6.25 9.23 5.47
CA ASP A 97 -6.62 10.11 4.37
C ASP A 97 -7.77 9.50 3.54
N GLU A 98 -7.70 8.19 3.25
CA GLU A 98 -8.77 7.50 2.52
C GLU A 98 -10.05 7.35 3.35
N GLU A 99 -9.95 7.03 4.65
CA GLU A 99 -11.12 6.96 5.54
C GLU A 99 -11.85 8.32 5.62
N ASN A 100 -11.11 9.43 5.67
CA ASN A 100 -11.69 10.77 5.61
C ASN A 100 -12.42 11.00 4.28
N GLN A 101 -11.79 10.62 3.16
CA GLN A 101 -12.40 10.75 1.85
C GLN A 101 -13.69 9.93 1.70
N VAL A 102 -13.69 8.67 2.16
CA VAL A 102 -14.89 7.83 2.17
C VAL A 102 -15.99 8.43 3.04
N ASN A 103 -15.64 9.00 4.19
CA ASN A 103 -16.62 9.67 5.05
C ASN A 103 -17.20 10.92 4.36
N GLU A 104 -16.35 11.76 3.74
CA GLU A 104 -16.80 12.94 2.99
C GLU A 104 -17.75 12.55 1.84
N GLU A 105 -17.44 11.49 1.10
CA GLU A 105 -18.33 10.93 0.06
C GLU A 105 -19.70 10.55 0.64
N LEU A 106 -19.75 9.94 1.83
CA LEU A 106 -21.01 9.54 2.49
C LEU A 106 -21.83 10.71 3.03
N TYR A 107 -21.22 11.83 3.39
CA TYR A 107 -21.93 13.02 3.91
C TYR A 107 -22.45 13.95 2.79
N MET A 108 -22.05 13.69 1.54
CA MET A 108 -22.45 14.46 0.36
C MET A 108 -23.51 13.74 -0.50
N ASP A 109 -23.86 12.50 -0.15
CA ASP A 109 -24.95 11.69 -0.72
C ASP A 109 -26.25 11.78 0.11
#